data_AF-A0A7V8NP03-F1
#
_entry.id   AF-A0A7V8NP03-F1
#
_cell.length_a   1.000
_cell.length_b   1.000
_cell.length_c   1.000
_cell.angle_alpha   90.00
_cell.angle_beta   90.00
_cell.angle_gamma   90.00
#
_symmetry.space_group_name_H-M   'P 1'
#
loop_
_entity.id
_entity.type
_entity.pdbx_description
1 polymer ?
#
loop_
_entity_poly.entity_id
_entity_poly.type
_entity_poly.pdbx_seq_one_letter_code
_entity_poly.pdbx_strand_id
1 'polypeptide(L)'
;MRGTTSLSGEVYTASVDRNLSGHAFMAVRQAMLGKKDLSFAALNRALRLAREDPSLIFDAALVHIQFDDRDDTLRLLAKCRVNGFPQAKIRDYPNFQTLHSDPKFQQLLRTR
;
A
#
# COMPACT_ATOMS: atom_id res chain seq x y z
N MET A 1 19.36 29.86 -11.80
CA MET A 1 19.93 28.50 -11.87
C MET A 1 19.16 27.60 -10.93
N ARG A 2 18.82 26.39 -11.39
CA ARG A 2 18.15 25.28 -10.68
C ARG A 2 18.91 24.96 -9.37
N GLY A 3 18.34 24.49 -8.27
CA GLY A 3 17.08 23.82 -8.00
C GLY A 3 17.40 22.72 -6.99
N THR A 4 16.84 22.75 -5.78
CA THR A 4 16.88 21.64 -4.83
C THR A 4 15.63 21.69 -3.95
N THR A 5 14.48 21.37 -4.54
CA THR A 5 13.31 21.01 -3.72
C THR A 5 13.58 19.62 -3.18
N SER A 6 14.01 19.55 -1.92
CA SER A 6 14.16 18.32 -1.17
C SER A 6 12.75 17.79 -0.84
N LEU A 7 12.12 17.10 -1.78
CA LEU A 7 10.77 16.51 -1.63
C LEU A 7 10.78 15.12 -0.96
N SER A 8 11.92 14.67 -0.44
CA SER A 8 12.05 13.27 -0.01
C SER A 8 11.62 12.98 1.44
N GLY A 9 11.32 14.01 2.25
CA GLY A 9 11.00 13.85 3.68
C GLY A 9 9.52 13.98 4.04
N GLU A 10 8.77 14.84 3.33
CA GLU A 10 7.42 15.24 3.73
C GLU A 10 6.32 14.31 3.20
N VAL A 11 6.56 13.64 2.08
CA VAL A 11 5.68 12.57 1.57
C VAL A 11 5.80 11.31 2.43
N TYR A 12 6.94 11.12 3.12
CA TYR A 12 7.24 9.93 3.92
C TYR A 12 6.50 9.91 5.28
N THR A 13 6.09 11.07 5.80
CA THR A 13 5.38 11.19 7.08
C THR A 13 3.87 10.96 6.95
N ALA A 14 3.28 11.15 5.76
CA ALA A 14 1.86 10.86 5.51
C ALA A 14 1.51 9.37 5.67
N SER A 15 2.50 8.48 5.58
CA SER A 15 2.37 7.04 5.83
C SER A 15 2.37 6.68 7.33
N VAL A 16 2.76 7.59 8.22
CA VAL A 16 2.99 7.29 9.65
C VAL A 16 1.73 7.48 10.50
N ASP A 17 0.70 8.16 9.99
CA ASP A 17 -0.52 8.45 10.74
C ASP A 17 -1.51 7.28 10.81
N ARG A 18 -1.12 6.10 10.30
CA ARG A 18 -1.86 4.86 10.43
C ARG A 18 -1.19 3.98 11.50
N ASN A 19 -1.98 3.54 12.47
CA ASN A 19 -1.57 2.49 13.43
C ASN A 19 -1.40 1.14 12.70
N LEU A 20 -0.25 0.95 12.05
CA LEU A 20 0.17 -0.31 11.43
C LEU A 20 0.45 -1.32 12.55
N SER A 21 -0.04 -2.55 12.39
CA SER A 21 0.43 -3.63 13.27
C SER A 21 1.95 -3.76 13.16
N GLY A 22 2.64 -4.16 14.25
CA GLY A 22 4.11 -4.24 14.24
C GLY A 22 4.68 -5.08 13.09
N HIS A 23 3.99 -6.14 12.68
CA HIS A 23 4.40 -6.96 11.53
C HIS A 23 4.11 -6.30 10.17
N ALA A 24 2.99 -5.58 10.02
CA ALA A 24 2.68 -4.82 8.81
C ALA A 24 3.67 -3.68 8.60
N PHE A 25 4.02 -2.98 9.68
CA PHE A 25 5.06 -1.96 9.68
C PHE A 25 6.40 -2.51 9.20
N MET A 26 6.84 -3.65 9.75
CA MET A 26 8.09 -4.29 9.31
C MET A 26 8.03 -4.72 7.85
N ALA A 27 6.89 -5.26 7.39
CA ALA A 27 6.71 -5.67 6.01
C ALA A 27 6.86 -4.50 5.03
N VAL A 28 6.14 -3.39 5.28
CA VAL A 28 6.22 -2.18 4.44
C VAL A 28 7.64 -1.61 4.46
N ARG A 29 8.27 -1.50 5.64
CA ARG A 29 9.64 -1.00 5.78
C ARG A 29 10.66 -1.85 5.03
N GLN A 30 10.53 -3.18 5.10
CA GLN A 30 11.41 -4.10 4.38
C GLN A 30 11.17 -4.04 2.87
N ALA A 31 9.93 -3.83 2.42
CA ALA A 31 9.62 -3.65 1.00
C ALA A 31 10.35 -2.42 0.44
N MET A 32 10.31 -1.31 1.17
CA MET A 32 11.01 -0.08 0.79
C MET A 32 12.53 -0.25 0.70
N LEU A 33 13.10 -1.15 1.52
CA LEU A 33 14.52 -1.50 1.47
C LEU A 33 14.86 -2.55 0.41
N GLY A 34 13.91 -2.96 -0.44
CA GLY A 34 14.09 -4.00 -1.45
C GLY A 34 14.25 -5.42 -0.87
N LYS A 35 14.01 -5.62 0.42
CA LYS A 35 14.20 -6.90 1.12
C LYS A 35 12.96 -7.79 0.94
N LYS A 36 12.78 -8.30 -0.28
CA LYS A 36 11.57 -9.04 -0.71
C LYS A 36 11.18 -10.17 0.24
N ASP A 37 12.08 -11.12 0.50
CA ASP A 37 11.76 -12.30 1.31
C ASP A 37 11.39 -11.93 2.76
N LEU A 38 12.13 -11.00 3.35
CA LEU A 38 11.85 -10.52 4.71
C LEU A 38 10.50 -9.80 4.77
N SER A 39 10.23 -8.94 3.78
CA SER A 39 8.97 -8.22 3.67
C SER A 39 7.78 -9.16 3.59
N PHE A 40 7.82 -10.14 2.69
CA PHE A 40 6.74 -11.13 2.56
C PHE A 40 6.63 -12.04 3.79
N ALA A 41 7.73 -12.38 4.46
CA ALA A 41 7.69 -13.13 5.71
C ALA A 41 6.98 -12.35 6.83
N ALA A 42 7.26 -11.06 6.96
CA ALA A 42 6.59 -10.17 7.91
C ALA A 42 5.11 -9.97 7.54
N LEU A 43 4.81 -9.78 6.25
CA LEU A 43 3.44 -9.64 5.76
C LEU A 43 2.60 -10.88 6.07
N ASN A 44 3.14 -12.06 5.80
CA ASN A 44 2.49 -13.34 6.08
C ASN A 44 2.21 -13.52 7.58
N ARG A 45 3.10 -13.06 8.47
CA ARG A 45 2.85 -13.06 9.91
C ARG A 45 1.70 -12.14 10.28
N ALA A 46 1.67 -10.94 9.72
CA ALA A 46 0.59 -9.99 9.96
C ALA A 46 -0.76 -10.57 9.49
N LEU A 47 -0.83 -11.09 8.26
CA LEU A 47 -2.07 -11.60 7.66
C LEU A 47 -2.64 -12.82 8.39
N ARG A 48 -1.82 -13.58 9.12
CA ARG A 48 -2.31 -14.65 10.01
C ARG A 48 -3.05 -14.13 11.24
N LEU A 49 -2.76 -12.91 11.69
CA LEU A 49 -3.39 -12.31 12.86
C LEU A 49 -4.73 -11.67 12.51
N ALA A 50 -4.87 -11.07 11.32
CA ALA A 50 -6.09 -10.35 10.93
C ALA A 50 -6.31 -10.34 9.40
N ARG A 51 -6.57 -11.52 8.80
CA ARG A 51 -6.68 -11.70 7.34
C ARG A 51 -7.74 -10.85 6.63
N GLU A 52 -8.73 -10.38 7.38
CA GLU A 52 -9.90 -9.65 6.88
C GLU A 52 -9.89 -8.18 7.28
N ASP A 53 -8.91 -7.74 8.07
CA ASP A 53 -8.77 -6.33 8.40
C ASP A 53 -8.46 -5.54 7.12
N PRO A 54 -9.37 -4.66 6.65
CA PRO A 54 -9.15 -3.83 5.46
C PRO A 54 -7.86 -3.02 5.56
N SER A 55 -7.42 -2.72 6.80
CA SER A 55 -6.20 -2.00 6.99
C SER A 55 -4.97 -2.80 6.65
N LEU A 56 -4.90 -4.00 7.17
CA LEU A 56 -3.81 -4.90 6.89
C LEU A 56 -3.75 -5.33 5.41
N ILE A 57 -4.91 -5.50 4.77
CA ILE A 57 -4.97 -5.82 3.33
C ILE A 57 -4.41 -4.66 2.50
N PHE A 58 -4.64 -3.41 2.92
CA PHE A 58 -4.06 -2.25 2.25
C PHE A 58 -2.53 -2.22 2.42
N ASP A 59 -2.02 -2.57 3.59
CA ASP A 59 -0.57 -2.63 3.83
C ASP A 59 0.07 -3.75 2.98
N ALA A 60 -0.65 -4.86 2.76
CA ALA A 60 -0.25 -5.87 1.80
C ALA A 60 -0.13 -5.29 0.39
N ALA A 61 -1.11 -4.50 -0.05
CA ALA A 61 -1.07 -3.86 -1.36
C ALA A 61 0.14 -2.91 -1.51
N LEU A 62 0.54 -2.22 -0.43
CA LEU A 62 1.77 -1.40 -0.41
C LEU A 62 3.03 -2.23 -0.59
N VAL A 63 3.10 -3.41 0.03
CA VAL A 63 4.22 -4.33 -0.16
C VAL A 63 4.31 -4.80 -1.61
N HIS A 64 3.18 -5.21 -2.21
CA HIS A 64 3.16 -5.69 -3.59
C HIS A 64 3.54 -4.60 -4.60
N ILE A 65 2.98 -3.38 -4.49
CA ILE A 65 3.27 -2.31 -5.45
C ILE A 65 4.73 -1.87 -5.42
N GLN A 66 5.38 -1.97 -4.26
CA GLN A 66 6.80 -1.67 -4.08
C GLN A 66 7.72 -2.63 -4.86
N PHE A 67 7.22 -3.81 -5.21
CA PHE A 67 7.89 -4.81 -6.04
C PHE A 67 7.32 -4.90 -7.47
N ASP A 68 6.61 -3.86 -7.91
CA ASP A 68 5.98 -3.75 -9.23
C ASP A 68 4.92 -4.84 -9.53
N ASP A 69 4.41 -5.50 -8.49
CA ASP A 69 3.38 -6.53 -8.59
C ASP A 69 1.99 -5.89 -8.66
N ARG A 70 1.67 -5.36 -9.86
CA ARG A 70 0.45 -4.59 -10.11
C ARG A 70 -0.82 -5.43 -9.96
N ASP A 71 -0.81 -6.68 -10.42
CA ASP A 71 -2.01 -7.52 -10.40
C ASP A 71 -2.43 -7.86 -8.96
N ASP A 72 -1.50 -8.27 -8.10
CA ASP A 72 -1.83 -8.53 -6.70
C ASP A 72 -2.16 -7.24 -5.95
N THR A 73 -1.50 -6.12 -6.28
CA THR A 73 -1.87 -4.81 -5.72
C THR A 73 -3.34 -4.50 -6.01
N LEU A 74 -3.77 -4.59 -7.27
CA LEU A 74 -5.15 -4.29 -7.66
C LEU A 74 -6.16 -5.24 -7.01
N ARG A 75 -5.84 -6.53 -6.93
CA ARG A 75 -6.66 -7.54 -6.26
C ARG A 75 -6.84 -7.22 -4.77
N LEU A 76 -5.77 -6.82 -4.09
CA LEU A 76 -5.79 -6.47 -2.67
C LEU A 76 -6.57 -5.16 -2.44
N LEU A 77 -6.38 -4.14 -3.27
CA LEU A 77 -7.12 -2.89 -3.17
C LEU A 77 -8.63 -3.09 -3.40
N ALA A 78 -9.01 -3.99 -4.31
CA ALA A 78 -10.42 -4.33 -4.51
C ALA A 78 -11.00 -4.97 -3.24
N LYS A 79 -10.23 -5.88 -2.62
CA LYS A 79 -10.60 -6.50 -1.34
C LYS A 79 -10.71 -5.46 -0.21
N CYS A 80 -9.81 -4.48 -0.12
CA CYS A 80 -9.91 -3.38 0.84
C CYS A 80 -11.24 -2.66 0.74
N ARG A 81 -11.64 -2.29 -0.49
CA ARG A 81 -12.90 -1.59 -0.72
C ARG A 81 -14.14 -2.41 -0.33
N VAL A 82 -14.16 -3.70 -0.68
CA VAL A 82 -15.24 -4.61 -0.25
C VAL A 82 -15.36 -4.68 1.27
N ASN A 83 -14.23 -4.55 2.00
CA ASN A 83 -14.20 -4.55 3.47
C ASN A 83 -14.34 -3.14 4.09
N GLY A 84 -14.83 -2.15 3.32
CA GLY A 84 -15.15 -0.81 3.83
C GLY A 84 -13.95 0.15 3.92
N PHE A 85 -12.80 -0.19 3.32
CA PHE A 85 -11.68 0.75 3.28
C PHE A 85 -12.03 1.98 2.43
N PRO A 86 -11.78 3.22 2.91
CA PRO A 86 -12.17 4.43 2.19
C PRO A 86 -11.49 4.55 0.83
N GLN A 87 -12.29 4.68 -0.23
CA GLN A 87 -11.81 4.88 -1.59
C GLN A 87 -10.86 6.09 -1.71
N ALA A 88 -11.18 7.20 -1.05
CA ALA A 88 -10.35 8.41 -1.06
C ALA A 88 -8.92 8.11 -0.56
N LYS A 89 -8.77 7.28 0.48
CA LYS A 89 -7.45 6.87 0.98
C LYS A 89 -6.66 6.04 -0.03
N ILE A 90 -7.32 5.22 -0.86
CA ILE A 90 -6.67 4.48 -1.94
C ILE A 90 -6.24 5.41 -3.06
N ARG A 91 -7.15 6.29 -3.51
CA ARG A 91 -6.90 7.24 -4.60
C ARG A 91 -5.72 8.15 -4.29
N ASP A 92 -5.68 8.69 -3.08
CA ASP A 92 -4.73 9.75 -2.70
C ASP A 92 -3.38 9.21 -2.20
N TYR A 93 -3.20 7.88 -2.13
CA TYR A 93 -1.96 7.30 -1.62
C TYR A 93 -0.84 7.36 -2.67
N PRO A 94 0.33 7.97 -2.35
CA PRO A 94 1.41 8.21 -3.32
C PRO A 94 1.92 6.94 -4.00
N ASN A 95 2.05 5.83 -3.28
CA ASN A 95 2.56 4.56 -3.82
C ASN A 95 1.68 3.98 -4.94
N PHE A 96 0.42 4.41 -5.05
CA PHE A 96 -0.50 3.97 -6.10
C PHE A 96 -0.64 4.98 -7.24
N GLN A 97 0.11 6.08 -7.23
CA GLN A 97 0.05 7.08 -8.30
C GLN A 97 0.33 6.45 -9.68
N THR A 98 1.22 5.47 -9.75
CA THR A 98 1.54 4.72 -10.99
C THR A 98 0.37 3.89 -11.52
N LEU A 99 -0.66 3.63 -10.71
CA LEU A 99 -1.86 2.89 -11.10
C LEU A 99 -2.99 3.81 -11.62
N HIS A 100 -2.88 5.14 -11.52
CA HIS A 100 -3.97 6.05 -11.89
C HIS A 100 -4.35 5.96 -13.38
N SER A 101 -3.40 5.58 -14.24
CA SER A 101 -3.65 5.33 -15.66
C SER A 101 -4.20 3.92 -15.95
N ASP A 102 -4.23 3.02 -14.96
CA ASP A 102 -4.72 1.66 -15.14
C ASP A 102 -6.25 1.63 -15.15
N PRO A 103 -6.90 1.12 -16.23
CA PRO A 103 -8.35 1.01 -16.29
C PRO A 103 -8.98 0.20 -15.14
N LYS A 104 -8.30 -0.84 -14.64
CA LYS A 104 -8.77 -1.65 -13.50
C LYS A 104 -8.76 -0.82 -12.21
N PHE A 105 -7.74 0.02 -12.01
CA PHE A 105 -7.68 0.92 -10.87
C PHE A 105 -8.78 1.99 -10.94
N GLN A 106 -9.00 2.57 -12.12
CA GLN A 106 -10.10 3.52 -12.35
C GLN A 106 -11.46 2.89 -12.10
N GLN A 107 -11.68 1.65 -12.56
CA GLN A 107 -12.91 0.91 -12.29
C GLN A 107 -13.09 0.67 -10.79
N LEU A 108 -12.02 0.25 -10.10
CA LEU A 108 -12.00 0.06 -8.66
C LEU A 108 -12.40 1.33 -7.90
N LEU A 109 -11.99 2.52 -8.35
CA LEU A 109 -12.37 3.80 -7.73
C LEU A 109 -13.79 4.27 -8.09
N ARG A 110 -14.51 3.61 -8.99
CA ARG A 110 -15.87 4.02 -9.39
C ARG A 110 -16.96 3.19 -8.76
N THR A 111 -16.66 1.93 -8.44
CA THR A 111 -17.61 1.08 -7.72
C THR A 111 -17.84 1.68 -6.33
N ARG A 112 -19.10 1.73 -5.89
CA ARG A 112 -19.46 2.11 -4.52
C ARG A 112 -19.34 0.88 -3.63
#